data_AF-A0A1Y1X8X0-F1
#
_entry.id   AF-A0A1Y1X8X0-F1
#
_cell.length_a   1.000
_cell.length_b   1.000
_cell.length_c   1.000
_cell.angle_alpha   90.00
_cell.angle_beta   90.00
_cell.angle_gamma   90.00
#
_symmetry.space_group_name_H-M   'P 1'
#
loop_
_entity.id
_entity.type
_entity.pdbx_description
1 polymer ?
#
loop_
_entity_poly.entity_id
_entity_poly.type
_entity_poly.pdbx_seq_one_letter_code
_entity_poly.pdbx_strand_id
1 'polypeptide(L)'
;MASMASTSSSRHHHSHSHSHSHSHSHSHSARKPVPVRPGSGFLCRQRFQNNLPELPFNPKLVEFPFPRDRLYSYKTSQLIENTPYKMLPPDTELGIPLNLIDMKVFEEGPENKTFNPTEPPPVHEDDKILLISNDEIERRKKRSVRPQVSWLRRTEYISNEISNKFLKNNEFTEVKMGLSIAKDSAIKDVDLSVNGQIKSISRTFKIINETDLFNIKHPTKAHLKAVEIFPIFPDFVRWPNVYSHVQYNSSPISNEVKENLEKVDEVTNTQLSNAILKPMQNPLDPSETFLSYFQPSVETAKKINLKRKHEDSDDEEIDNETQEYNFVRDFEYDTSNDSKNKKVFFTFNPEQGGAFYNIVRSKLSLKKKRARSKYVTQVEFDKPNHIKLTKREFTSSEEQERHDKLSQILTKDKLD
;
A
#
# COMPACT_ATOMS: atom_id res chain seq x y z
N MET A 1 -28.62 28.57 -47.78
CA MET A 1 -27.45 29.45 -47.54
C MET A 1 -26.70 28.85 -46.37
N ALA A 2 -25.54 28.22 -46.54
CA ALA A 2 -24.29 28.85 -46.94
C ALA A 2 -23.42 27.94 -47.83
N SER A 3 -22.66 28.59 -48.69
CA SER A 3 -21.73 28.02 -49.68
C SER A 3 -20.32 28.50 -49.33
N MET A 4 -19.35 27.56 -49.41
CA MET A 4 -17.90 27.75 -49.69
C MET A 4 -17.09 28.63 -48.71
N ALA A 5 -15.78 28.45 -48.49
CA ALA A 5 -14.73 27.91 -49.33
C ALA A 5 -13.60 27.28 -48.50
N SER A 6 -12.90 26.32 -49.10
CA SER A 6 -11.72 25.64 -48.54
C SER A 6 -10.50 25.86 -49.44
N THR A 7 -9.39 26.29 -48.85
CA THR A 7 -8.01 26.23 -49.37
C THR A 7 -7.15 25.73 -48.20
N SER A 8 -6.15 24.85 -48.30
CA SER A 8 -5.12 24.74 -49.31
C SER A 8 -4.24 23.48 -49.09
N SER A 9 -3.57 23.09 -50.17
CA SER A 9 -2.20 22.53 -50.26
C SER A 9 -1.88 21.12 -49.77
N SER A 10 -1.71 20.22 -50.75
CA SER A 10 -0.88 19.02 -50.65
C SER A 10 0.11 19.01 -51.82
N ARG A 11 1.41 18.84 -51.52
CA ARG A 11 2.49 18.62 -52.49
C ARG A 11 2.87 17.13 -52.45
N HIS A 12 2.77 16.46 -53.59
CA HIS A 12 3.34 15.14 -53.84
C HIS A 12 4.54 15.24 -54.80
N HIS A 13 5.53 14.39 -54.56
CA HIS A 13 6.70 14.18 -55.40
C HIS A 13 6.71 12.75 -55.98
N HIS A 14 7.16 12.70 -57.25
CA HIS A 14 7.76 11.57 -57.99
C HIS A 14 6.85 10.43 -58.49
N SER A 15 7.06 9.81 -59.66
CA SER A 15 7.57 10.19 -61.00
C SER A 15 7.44 8.95 -61.89
N HIS A 16 6.85 9.09 -63.09
CA HIS A 16 7.12 8.38 -64.37
C HIS A 16 6.83 6.86 -64.45
N SER A 17 6.39 6.24 -65.55
CA SER A 17 6.25 6.63 -66.96
C SER A 17 5.35 5.62 -67.74
N HIS A 18 4.45 6.17 -68.57
CA HIS A 18 4.03 5.81 -69.95
C HIS A 18 4.05 4.38 -70.54
N SER A 19 2.97 4.04 -71.26
CA SER A 19 2.98 4.09 -72.74
C SER A 19 1.57 3.99 -73.37
N HIS A 20 1.39 4.77 -74.44
CA HIS A 20 0.22 4.86 -75.31
C HIS A 20 0.37 3.93 -76.53
N SER A 21 -0.76 3.59 -77.15
CA SER A 21 -0.85 3.66 -78.61
C SER A 21 -2.29 3.91 -79.05
N HIS A 22 -2.50 4.91 -79.90
CA HIS A 22 -3.30 4.79 -81.12
C HIS A 22 -2.89 5.88 -82.13
N SER A 23 -2.47 5.37 -83.29
CA SER A 23 -2.47 5.89 -84.65
C SER A 23 -2.92 7.33 -84.93
N HIS A 24 -2.21 8.01 -85.84
CA HIS A 24 -2.85 8.72 -86.95
C HIS A 24 -1.98 8.74 -88.22
N SER A 25 -2.70 8.84 -89.32
CA SER A 25 -2.40 8.53 -90.72
C SER A 25 -1.41 9.45 -91.43
N HIS A 26 -0.76 8.88 -92.45
CA HIS A 26 0.07 9.53 -93.45
C HIS A 26 -0.63 10.64 -94.23
N SER A 27 0.13 11.66 -94.63
CA SER A 27 0.40 11.88 -96.07
C SER A 27 1.62 12.80 -96.25
N HIS A 28 2.60 12.34 -97.04
CA HIS A 28 3.61 13.20 -97.63
C HIS A 28 3.70 12.94 -99.13
N SER A 29 3.63 14.05 -99.86
CA SER A 29 3.84 14.20 -101.30
C SER A 29 5.21 13.64 -101.73
N ALA A 30 5.24 12.93 -102.85
CA ALA A 30 6.44 12.29 -103.40
C ALA A 30 6.85 12.93 -104.73
N ARG A 31 8.09 13.44 -104.82
CA ARG A 31 8.93 13.62 -106.02
C ARG A 31 10.39 13.80 -105.57
N LYS A 32 11.47 13.26 -106.15
CA LYS A 32 11.75 12.24 -107.18
C LYS A 32 13.00 11.45 -106.69
N PRO A 33 13.21 10.19 -107.15
CA PRO A 33 14.19 9.26 -106.56
C PRO A 33 15.62 9.46 -107.08
N VAL A 34 16.61 9.36 -106.17
CA VAL A 34 18.05 9.30 -106.47
C VAL A 34 18.47 7.82 -106.58
N PRO A 35 19.25 7.41 -107.60
CA PRO A 35 19.59 6.00 -107.81
C PRO A 35 20.54 5.47 -106.72
N VAL A 36 20.11 4.40 -106.04
CA VAL A 36 20.85 3.67 -105.00
C VAL A 36 21.80 2.66 -105.65
N ARG A 37 23.05 2.57 -105.16
CA ARG A 37 24.08 1.67 -105.70
C ARG A 37 23.74 0.19 -105.46
N PRO A 38 24.06 -0.72 -106.41
CA PRO A 38 23.80 -2.15 -106.26
C PRO A 38 24.60 -2.71 -105.06
N GLY A 39 23.91 -3.32 -104.10
CA GLY A 39 24.51 -3.95 -102.92
C GLY A 39 24.12 -3.33 -101.57
N SER A 40 23.45 -2.18 -101.54
CA SER A 40 23.02 -1.54 -100.27
C SER A 40 21.58 -1.88 -99.85
N GLY A 41 21.05 -3.03 -100.28
CA GLY A 41 19.73 -3.51 -99.87
C GLY A 41 19.76 -4.13 -98.48
N PHE A 42 18.93 -3.66 -97.56
CA PHE A 42 18.85 -4.17 -96.19
C PHE A 42 18.42 -5.65 -96.19
N LEU A 43 19.32 -6.55 -95.80
CA LEU A 43 19.07 -7.98 -95.70
C LEU A 43 18.23 -8.29 -94.46
N CYS A 44 16.91 -8.13 -94.57
CA CYS A 44 15.97 -8.54 -93.54
C CYS A 44 15.29 -9.86 -93.95
N ARG A 45 15.42 -10.90 -93.13
CA ARG A 45 14.72 -12.16 -93.35
C ARG A 45 13.25 -11.98 -92.97
N GLN A 46 12.38 -11.89 -93.96
CA GLN A 46 10.94 -11.78 -93.71
C GLN A 46 10.42 -13.06 -93.03
N ARG A 47 9.86 -12.92 -91.83
CA ARG A 47 9.16 -13.99 -91.10
C ARG A 47 7.71 -13.60 -90.96
N PHE A 48 6.80 -14.42 -91.46
CA PHE A 48 5.38 -14.29 -91.19
C PHE A 48 5.08 -15.06 -89.89
N GLN A 49 4.58 -14.37 -88.87
CA GLN A 49 4.17 -14.99 -87.60
C GLN A 49 2.67 -14.77 -87.39
N ASN A 50 1.95 -15.82 -87.01
CA ASN A 50 0.56 -15.77 -86.58
C ASN A 50 0.51 -16.13 -85.08
N ASN A 51 0.95 -15.20 -84.23
CA ASN A 51 0.93 -15.41 -82.79
C ASN A 51 -0.52 -15.32 -82.31
N LEU A 52 -0.97 -16.31 -81.56
CA LEU A 52 -2.30 -16.28 -80.95
C LEU A 52 -2.39 -15.12 -79.94
N PRO A 53 -3.52 -14.41 -79.86
CA PRO A 53 -3.70 -13.41 -78.83
C PRO A 53 -3.67 -14.06 -77.45
N GLU A 54 -3.20 -13.32 -76.46
CA GLU A 54 -3.23 -13.77 -75.07
C GLU A 54 -4.69 -14.03 -74.65
N LEU A 55 -4.89 -15.05 -73.80
CA LEU A 55 -6.22 -15.37 -73.28
C LEU A 55 -6.75 -14.17 -72.48
N PRO A 56 -7.92 -13.60 -72.82
CA PRO A 56 -8.45 -12.46 -72.12
C PRO A 56 -9.07 -12.91 -70.79
N PHE A 57 -8.24 -13.01 -69.74
CA PHE A 57 -8.71 -13.25 -68.37
C PHE A 57 -9.32 -11.99 -67.77
N ASN A 58 -10.37 -11.47 -68.40
CA ASN A 58 -11.13 -10.37 -67.83
C ASN A 58 -11.78 -10.83 -66.52
N PRO A 59 -11.74 -10.02 -65.45
CA PRO A 59 -12.39 -10.37 -64.20
C PRO A 59 -13.89 -10.57 -64.44
N LYS A 60 -14.44 -11.66 -63.88
CA LYS A 60 -15.86 -11.96 -63.99
C LYS A 60 -16.66 -11.02 -63.10
N LEU A 61 -17.57 -10.26 -63.69
CA LEU A 61 -18.55 -9.47 -62.93
C LEU A 61 -19.57 -10.43 -62.33
N VAL A 62 -19.69 -10.42 -61.00
CA VAL A 62 -20.69 -11.20 -60.26
C VAL A 62 -21.92 -10.33 -60.05
N GLU A 63 -23.10 -10.94 -60.13
CA GLU A 63 -24.35 -10.22 -59.85
C GLU A 63 -24.40 -9.73 -58.41
N PHE A 64 -24.93 -8.52 -58.24
CA PHE A 64 -25.04 -7.89 -56.92
C PHE A 64 -26.07 -8.65 -56.07
N PRO A 65 -25.70 -9.16 -54.89
CA PRO A 65 -26.49 -10.16 -54.18
C PRO A 65 -27.71 -9.59 -53.42
N PHE A 66 -27.98 -8.28 -53.48
CA PHE A 66 -29.05 -7.67 -52.71
C PHE A 66 -30.22 -7.21 -53.60
N PRO A 67 -31.48 -7.40 -53.16
CA PRO A 67 -32.66 -7.00 -53.91
C PRO A 67 -32.74 -5.47 -54.02
N ARG A 68 -33.23 -4.98 -55.16
CA ARG A 68 -33.39 -3.54 -55.47
C ARG A 68 -34.35 -2.84 -54.48
N ASP A 69 -35.17 -3.63 -53.80
CA ASP A 69 -36.22 -3.20 -52.89
C ASP A 69 -35.72 -2.64 -51.55
N ARG A 70 -34.42 -2.80 -51.27
CA ARG A 70 -33.77 -2.21 -50.08
C ARG A 70 -33.89 -0.68 -50.03
N LEU A 71 -34.12 -0.01 -51.17
CA LEU A 71 -34.05 1.45 -51.30
C LEU A 71 -35.34 2.19 -50.88
N TYR A 72 -36.49 1.51 -50.77
CA TYR A 72 -37.78 2.16 -50.51
C TYR A 72 -38.47 1.74 -49.20
N SER A 73 -37.86 0.86 -48.41
CA SER A 73 -38.39 0.51 -47.08
C SER A 73 -38.12 1.66 -46.12
N TYR A 74 -39.15 2.47 -45.82
CA TYR A 74 -39.08 3.44 -44.73
C TYR A 74 -38.84 2.68 -43.41
N LYS A 75 -37.70 2.95 -42.79
CA LYS A 75 -37.38 2.50 -41.44
C LYS A 75 -37.19 3.74 -40.60
N THR A 76 -37.84 3.79 -39.43
CA THR A 76 -37.60 4.86 -38.47
C THR A 76 -36.11 4.83 -38.12
N SER A 77 -35.43 5.93 -38.38
CA SER A 77 -34.04 6.06 -37.97
C SER A 77 -34.02 6.38 -36.48
N GLN A 78 -32.96 5.94 -35.80
CA GLN A 78 -32.71 6.33 -34.40
C GLN A 78 -32.75 7.84 -34.22
N LEU A 79 -32.41 8.62 -35.26
CA LEU A 79 -32.51 10.07 -35.22
C LEU A 79 -33.96 10.56 -35.07
N ILE A 80 -34.91 9.94 -35.77
CA ILE A 80 -36.33 10.29 -35.69
C ILE A 80 -36.92 9.88 -34.34
N GLU A 81 -36.52 8.73 -33.81
CA GLU A 81 -36.98 8.27 -32.49
C GLU A 81 -36.38 9.11 -31.35
N ASN A 82 -35.13 9.57 -31.50
CA ASN A 82 -34.44 10.38 -30.49
C ASN A 82 -34.74 11.88 -30.60
N THR A 83 -35.39 12.35 -31.66
CA THR A 83 -35.74 13.76 -31.78
C THR A 83 -36.83 14.10 -30.77
N PRO A 84 -36.58 14.99 -29.79
CA PRO A 84 -37.60 15.36 -28.82
C PRO A 84 -38.72 16.11 -29.54
N TYR A 85 -39.95 15.60 -29.41
CA TYR A 85 -41.12 16.32 -29.86
C TYR A 85 -41.26 17.59 -29.03
N LYS A 86 -41.25 18.73 -29.70
CA LYS A 86 -41.60 19.99 -29.04
C LYS A 86 -43.06 19.87 -28.59
N MET A 87 -43.29 19.79 -27.28
CA MET A 87 -44.65 19.90 -26.76
C MET A 87 -45.15 21.30 -27.09
N LEU A 88 -46.05 21.38 -28.06
CA LEU A 88 -46.80 22.58 -28.33
C LEU A 88 -47.93 22.61 -27.29
N PRO A 89 -47.98 23.60 -26.39
CA PRO A 89 -49.10 23.71 -25.49
C PRO A 89 -50.38 23.91 -26.32
N PRO A 90 -51.53 23.39 -25.85
CA PRO A 90 -52.80 23.50 -26.57
C PRO A 90 -53.29 24.95 -26.71
N ASP A 91 -52.78 25.86 -25.86
CA ASP A 91 -53.16 27.26 -25.85
C ASP A 91 -51.95 28.16 -25.54
N THR A 92 -52.10 29.46 -25.80
CA THR A 92 -51.16 30.54 -25.50
C THR A 92 -50.83 30.60 -24.00
N GLU A 93 -51.75 30.16 -23.14
CA GLU A 93 -51.61 30.15 -21.67
C GLU A 93 -50.98 28.85 -21.12
N LEU A 94 -50.32 28.07 -21.98
CA LEU A 94 -49.63 26.83 -21.59
C LEU A 94 -50.51 25.79 -20.87
N GLY A 95 -51.84 25.85 -21.08
CA GLY A 95 -52.81 24.95 -20.46
C GLY A 95 -53.24 25.33 -19.04
N ILE A 96 -52.85 26.51 -18.55
CA ILE A 96 -53.30 27.06 -17.26
C ILE A 96 -54.10 28.34 -17.52
N PRO A 97 -55.44 28.27 -17.62
CA PRO A 97 -56.26 29.43 -17.93
C PRO A 97 -56.27 30.46 -16.78
N LEU A 98 -55.82 31.69 -17.03
CA LEU A 98 -55.77 32.77 -16.03
C LEU A 98 -57.07 33.60 -16.03
N ASN A 99 -58.15 33.04 -15.50
CA ASN A 99 -59.42 33.74 -15.38
C ASN A 99 -59.64 34.37 -13.99
N LEU A 100 -59.39 35.67 -13.86
CA LEU A 100 -59.59 36.44 -12.62
C LEU A 100 -61.06 36.50 -12.16
N ILE A 101 -62.00 36.28 -13.08
CA ILE A 101 -63.44 36.28 -12.79
C ILE A 101 -63.82 34.97 -12.09
N ASP A 102 -63.37 33.83 -12.62
CA ASP A 102 -63.59 32.51 -11.99
C ASP A 102 -62.86 32.40 -10.64
N MET A 103 -61.71 33.05 -10.53
CA MET A 103 -60.98 33.18 -9.28
C MET A 103 -61.60 34.22 -8.32
N LYS A 104 -62.76 34.82 -8.62
CA LYS A 104 -63.50 35.74 -7.72
C LYS A 104 -62.66 36.88 -7.11
N VAL A 105 -61.54 37.23 -7.73
CA VAL A 105 -60.57 38.20 -7.19
C VAL A 105 -61.23 39.58 -7.04
N PHE A 106 -62.17 39.90 -7.93
CA PHE A 106 -62.92 41.15 -7.92
C PHE A 106 -64.05 41.19 -6.89
N GLU A 107 -64.58 40.04 -6.45
CA GLU A 107 -65.66 39.95 -5.45
C GLU A 107 -65.10 40.01 -4.02
N GLU A 108 -64.02 39.28 -3.77
CA GLU A 108 -63.48 39.05 -2.42
C GLU A 108 -62.30 39.97 -2.07
N GLY A 109 -61.78 40.73 -3.06
CA GLY A 109 -60.71 41.71 -2.87
C GLY A 109 -59.32 41.10 -2.65
N PRO A 110 -58.26 41.94 -2.59
CA PRO A 110 -56.86 41.48 -2.53
C PRO A 110 -56.45 40.88 -1.17
N GLU A 111 -57.27 41.03 -0.12
CA GLU A 111 -56.98 40.52 1.23
C GLU A 111 -57.49 39.09 1.48
N ASN A 112 -57.95 38.43 0.42
CA ASN A 112 -58.49 37.11 0.52
C ASN A 112 -57.41 36.06 0.83
N LYS A 113 -57.53 35.46 2.02
CA LYS A 113 -56.59 34.47 2.56
C LYS A 113 -56.54 33.17 1.76
N THR A 114 -57.50 32.92 0.87
CA THR A 114 -57.50 31.74 -0.02
C THR A 114 -56.47 31.88 -1.15
N PHE A 115 -56.28 33.08 -1.70
CA PHE A 115 -55.33 33.35 -2.78
C PHE A 115 -53.93 33.66 -2.27
N ASN A 116 -53.82 34.28 -1.09
CA ASN A 116 -52.55 34.62 -0.47
C ASN A 116 -52.57 34.23 1.02
N PRO A 117 -52.41 32.95 1.36
CA PRO A 117 -52.40 32.51 2.74
C PRO A 117 -51.21 33.12 3.48
N THR A 118 -51.45 33.69 4.67
CA THR A 118 -50.41 34.33 5.49
C THR A 118 -49.35 33.33 5.97
N GLU A 119 -49.72 32.07 6.12
CA GLU A 119 -48.82 30.97 6.46
C GLU A 119 -48.86 29.92 5.33
N PRO A 120 -47.69 29.46 4.82
CA PRO A 120 -47.67 28.48 3.75
C PRO A 120 -48.21 27.12 4.26
N PRO A 121 -49.12 26.46 3.51
CA PRO A 121 -49.64 25.16 3.90
C PRO A 121 -48.55 24.08 3.87
N PRO A 122 -48.72 22.98 4.61
CA PRO A 122 -47.80 21.86 4.55
C PRO A 122 -47.80 21.24 3.14
N VAL A 123 -46.61 21.04 2.57
CA VAL A 123 -46.43 20.48 1.23
C VAL A 123 -46.62 18.96 1.26
N HIS A 124 -47.42 18.43 0.33
CA HIS A 124 -47.61 16.99 0.14
C HIS A 124 -46.31 16.29 -0.29
N GLU A 125 -46.07 15.04 0.14
CA GLU A 125 -44.83 14.31 -0.16
C GLU A 125 -44.53 14.21 -1.67
N ASP A 126 -45.57 14.00 -2.49
CA ASP A 126 -45.42 13.90 -3.95
C ASP A 126 -45.02 15.23 -4.60
N ASP A 127 -45.45 16.36 -4.03
CA ASP A 127 -45.18 17.70 -4.57
C ASP A 127 -43.79 18.21 -4.17
N LYS A 128 -43.18 17.65 -3.12
CA LYS A 128 -41.83 18.04 -2.66
C LYS A 128 -40.78 17.91 -3.75
N ILE A 129 -40.95 16.94 -4.66
CA ILE A 129 -40.01 16.70 -5.77
C ILE A 129 -40.09 17.84 -6.79
N LEU A 130 -41.27 18.41 -7.01
CA LEU A 130 -41.51 19.48 -7.98
C LEU A 130 -40.99 20.84 -7.49
N LEU A 131 -40.84 21.02 -6.17
CA LEU A 131 -40.31 22.24 -5.57
C LEU A 131 -38.77 22.32 -5.55
N ILE A 132 -38.08 21.29 -6.01
CA ILE A 132 -36.61 21.26 -6.02
C ILE A 132 -36.11 22.20 -7.12
N SER A 133 -35.28 23.18 -6.75
CA SER A 133 -34.66 24.09 -7.73
C SER A 133 -33.74 23.35 -8.70
N ASN A 134 -33.63 23.86 -9.94
CA ASN A 134 -32.70 23.34 -10.94
C ASN A 134 -31.25 23.29 -10.44
N ASP A 135 -30.83 24.31 -9.67
CA ASP A 135 -29.51 24.36 -9.04
C ASP A 135 -29.28 23.20 -8.06
N GLU A 136 -30.30 22.85 -7.27
CA GLU A 136 -30.21 21.75 -6.32
C GLU A 136 -30.21 20.39 -7.04
N ILE A 137 -30.98 20.25 -8.11
CA ILE A 137 -30.94 19.07 -9.00
C ILE A 137 -29.54 18.89 -9.58
N GLU A 138 -28.91 19.96 -10.08
CA GLU A 138 -27.53 19.92 -10.58
C GLU A 138 -26.53 19.54 -9.51
N ARG A 139 -26.67 20.08 -8.29
CA ARG A 139 -25.79 19.72 -7.15
C ARG A 139 -25.96 18.25 -6.76
N ARG A 140 -27.18 17.72 -6.78
CA ARG A 140 -27.45 16.29 -6.51
C ARG A 140 -26.85 15.39 -7.59
N LYS A 141 -26.96 15.77 -8.88
CA LYS A 141 -26.28 15.07 -9.99
C LYS A 141 -24.76 15.06 -9.84
N LYS A 142 -24.15 16.18 -9.42
CA LYS A 142 -22.69 16.28 -9.18
C LYS A 142 -22.20 15.45 -7.98
N ARG A 143 -23.08 15.14 -7.02
CA ARG A 143 -22.77 14.29 -5.85
C ARG A 143 -23.01 12.80 -6.11
N SER A 144 -23.84 12.46 -7.09
CA SER A 144 -24.18 11.07 -7.39
C SER A 144 -23.12 10.43 -8.29
N VAL A 145 -22.47 9.40 -7.74
CA VAL A 145 -21.61 8.41 -8.43
C VAL A 145 -20.23 8.90 -8.87
N ARG A 146 -19.29 8.95 -7.93
CA ARG A 146 -17.94 8.48 -8.26
C ARG A 146 -17.95 6.96 -8.08
N PRO A 147 -17.80 6.15 -9.15
CA PRO A 147 -17.74 4.71 -8.99
C PRO A 147 -16.54 4.37 -8.10
N GLN A 148 -16.77 3.64 -7.02
CA GLN A 148 -15.68 3.15 -6.16
C GLN A 148 -15.01 1.98 -6.89
N VAL A 149 -13.97 2.29 -7.65
CA VAL A 149 -13.26 1.28 -8.43
C VAL A 149 -12.01 0.82 -7.67
N SER A 150 -11.89 -0.49 -7.46
CA SER A 150 -10.85 -1.12 -6.62
C SER A 150 -9.41 -0.94 -7.13
N TRP A 151 -9.23 -0.61 -8.41
CA TRP A 151 -7.91 -0.34 -9.01
C TRP A 151 -7.50 1.14 -8.97
N LEU A 152 -8.42 2.06 -8.66
CA LEU A 152 -8.14 3.48 -8.61
C LEU A 152 -7.85 3.90 -7.17
N ARG A 153 -6.56 4.02 -6.82
CA ARG A 153 -6.16 4.60 -5.53
C ARG A 153 -6.55 6.07 -5.48
N ARG A 154 -7.02 6.53 -4.30
CA ARG A 154 -7.28 7.96 -4.07
C ARG A 154 -5.96 8.72 -4.23
N THR A 155 -6.00 9.80 -4.99
CA THR A 155 -4.82 10.64 -5.24
C THR A 155 -4.56 11.48 -3.99
N GLU A 156 -3.47 11.20 -3.28
CA GLU A 156 -2.99 12.00 -2.15
C GLU A 156 -2.25 13.24 -2.65
N TYR A 157 -2.98 14.21 -3.21
CA TYR A 157 -2.44 15.54 -3.46
C TYR A 157 -3.21 16.51 -2.56
N ILE A 158 -2.49 17.17 -1.65
CA ILE A 158 -2.94 18.28 -0.77
C ILE A 158 -3.48 17.89 0.62
N SER A 159 -3.23 16.69 1.14
CA SER A 159 -3.43 16.41 2.59
C SER A 159 -2.25 15.73 3.25
N ASN A 160 -1.04 16.17 2.92
CA ASN A 160 0.20 15.78 3.62
C ASN A 160 0.97 16.96 4.22
N GLU A 161 0.50 18.20 4.10
CA GLU A 161 1.23 19.36 4.65
C GLU A 161 0.98 19.63 6.13
N ILE A 162 -0.08 19.06 6.73
CA ILE A 162 -0.30 19.15 8.18
C ILE A 162 0.46 18.03 8.94
N SER A 163 0.73 16.89 8.28
CA SER A 163 1.52 15.79 8.85
C SER A 163 3.02 15.92 8.57
N ASN A 164 3.45 16.43 7.40
CA ASN A 164 4.86 16.37 6.99
C ASN A 164 5.75 17.55 7.44
N LYS A 165 5.23 18.59 8.10
CA LYS A 165 6.12 19.54 8.81
C LYS A 165 6.76 18.96 10.08
N PHE A 166 6.34 17.78 10.52
CA PHE A 166 6.77 17.18 11.80
C PHE A 166 7.57 15.87 11.67
N LEU A 167 7.90 15.41 10.47
CA LEU A 167 8.49 14.08 10.23
C LEU A 167 9.93 14.08 9.70
N LYS A 168 10.60 15.25 9.59
CA LYS A 168 11.98 15.30 9.09
C LYS A 168 13.10 15.23 10.14
N ASN A 169 12.78 15.25 11.43
CA ASN A 169 13.77 15.03 12.48
C ASN A 169 13.39 13.78 13.29
N ASN A 170 14.13 12.69 13.08
CA ASN A 170 13.98 11.39 13.75
C ASN A 170 14.41 11.43 15.24
N GLU A 171 14.44 12.62 15.83
CA GLU A 171 14.87 12.93 17.21
C GLU A 171 13.67 13.39 18.08
N PHE A 172 12.47 13.46 17.51
CA PHE A 172 11.30 14.13 18.11
C PHE A 172 10.14 13.19 18.51
N THR A 173 10.33 11.86 18.54
CA THR A 173 9.29 10.97 19.08
C THR A 173 9.07 11.18 20.58
N GLU A 174 10.10 11.59 21.34
CA GLU A 174 9.97 12.03 22.74
C GLU A 174 9.31 13.42 22.83
N VAL A 175 9.56 14.29 21.85
CA VAL A 175 9.02 15.64 21.83
C VAL A 175 7.52 15.67 21.50
N LYS A 176 6.92 14.63 20.93
CA LYS A 176 5.46 14.62 20.74
C LYS A 176 4.68 14.36 22.04
N MET A 177 5.28 13.68 23.02
CA MET A 177 4.81 13.76 24.41
C MET A 177 5.18 15.12 25.01
N GLY A 178 6.40 15.62 24.80
CA GLY A 178 6.87 16.91 25.32
C GLY A 178 6.18 18.18 24.80
N LEU A 179 5.57 18.18 23.61
CA LEU A 179 5.00 19.38 22.97
C LEU A 179 3.51 19.55 23.28
N SER A 180 2.80 18.45 23.53
CA SER A 180 1.49 18.50 24.20
C SER A 180 1.66 18.94 25.66
N ILE A 181 2.73 18.48 26.31
CA ILE A 181 3.15 18.93 27.64
C ILE A 181 3.50 20.44 27.65
N ALA A 182 4.17 20.96 26.61
CA ALA A 182 4.59 22.36 26.55
C ALA A 182 3.46 23.38 26.26
N LYS A 183 2.32 22.92 25.72
CA LYS A 183 1.14 23.76 25.46
C LYS A 183 0.15 23.80 26.63
N ASP A 184 0.21 22.84 27.54
CA ASP A 184 -0.51 22.91 28.79
C ASP A 184 0.23 23.87 29.73
N SER A 185 -0.34 25.06 29.92
CA SER A 185 0.14 26.04 30.90
C SER A 185 0.28 25.45 32.31
N ALA A 186 -0.38 24.33 32.59
CA ALA A 186 -0.31 23.57 33.83
C ALA A 186 1.04 22.84 34.07
N ILE A 187 1.88 22.65 33.04
CA ILE A 187 3.15 21.92 33.18
C ILE A 187 4.37 22.85 33.34
N LYS A 188 4.19 24.16 33.12
CA LYS A 188 5.24 25.14 33.42
C LYS A 188 5.46 25.35 34.92
N ASP A 189 4.47 25.00 35.74
CA ASP A 189 4.50 25.09 37.21
C ASP A 189 4.63 23.71 37.88
N VAL A 190 5.39 22.76 37.29
CA VAL A 190 5.67 21.50 37.98
C VAL A 190 6.70 21.75 39.09
N ASP A 191 6.25 21.58 40.33
CA ASP A 191 7.13 21.58 41.50
C ASP A 191 8.14 20.41 41.40
N LEU A 192 9.37 20.76 41.04
CA LEU A 192 10.50 19.84 40.91
C LEU A 192 11.11 19.45 42.27
N SER A 193 10.63 20.00 43.38
CA SER A 193 11.08 19.58 44.72
C SER A 193 10.78 18.10 44.95
N VAL A 194 11.55 17.45 45.82
CA VAL A 194 11.33 16.04 46.18
C VAL A 194 9.88 15.82 46.65
N ASN A 195 9.32 16.74 47.44
CA ASN A 195 7.95 16.68 47.90
C ASN A 195 6.93 16.84 46.75
N GLY A 196 7.19 17.75 45.81
CA GLY A 196 6.40 17.93 44.60
C GLY A 196 6.39 16.69 43.70
N GLN A 197 7.54 16.04 43.56
CA GLN A 197 7.69 14.77 42.83
C GLN A 197 6.92 13.64 43.53
N ILE A 198 7.05 13.47 44.85
CA ILE A 198 6.32 12.45 45.62
C ILE A 198 4.80 12.64 45.48
N LYS A 199 4.32 13.88 45.57
CA LYS A 199 2.90 14.21 45.36
C LYS A 199 2.45 13.86 43.95
N SER A 200 3.25 14.19 42.94
CA SER A 200 2.96 13.89 41.54
C SER A 200 2.90 12.39 41.27
N ILE A 201 3.87 11.63 41.78
CA ILE A 201 3.90 10.16 41.70
C ILE A 201 2.66 9.59 42.41
N SER A 202 2.39 9.99 43.65
CA SER A 202 1.22 9.52 44.41
C SER A 202 -0.10 9.83 43.71
N ARG A 203 -0.19 10.98 43.03
CA ARG A 203 -1.36 11.37 42.24
C ARG A 203 -1.59 10.41 41.07
N THR A 204 -0.54 9.96 40.38
CA THR A 204 -0.70 8.99 39.27
C THR A 204 -1.32 7.68 39.76
N PHE A 205 -0.89 7.14 40.90
CA PHE A 205 -1.47 5.92 41.48
C PHE A 205 -2.91 6.12 41.95
N LYS A 206 -3.24 7.28 42.56
CA LYS A 206 -4.62 7.60 42.95
C LYS A 206 -5.56 7.66 41.75
N ILE A 207 -5.14 8.35 40.68
CA ILE A 207 -5.93 8.44 39.44
C ILE A 207 -6.18 7.04 38.87
N ILE A 208 -5.15 6.19 38.80
CA ILE A 208 -5.30 4.83 38.25
C ILE A 208 -6.28 3.98 39.08
N ASN A 209 -6.25 4.10 40.42
CA ASN A 209 -7.20 3.38 41.28
C ASN A 209 -8.65 3.86 41.12
N GLU A 210 -8.86 5.11 40.71
CA GLU A 210 -10.18 5.70 40.44
C GLU A 210 -10.63 5.49 38.99
N THR A 211 -9.76 5.01 38.10
CA THR A 211 -10.08 4.81 36.68
C THR A 211 -10.68 3.44 36.41
N ASP A 212 -11.91 3.44 35.92
CA ASP A 212 -12.60 2.27 35.37
C ASP A 212 -12.70 2.34 33.83
N LEU A 213 -12.97 1.20 33.18
CA LEU A 213 -13.15 1.07 31.73
C LEU A 213 -14.14 2.10 31.14
N PHE A 214 -15.16 2.49 31.92
CA PHE A 214 -16.20 3.42 31.50
C PHE A 214 -15.81 4.90 31.60
N ASN A 215 -14.85 5.23 32.48
CA ASN A 215 -14.45 6.62 32.74
C ASN A 215 -13.30 7.07 31.81
N ILE A 216 -12.58 6.13 31.19
CA ILE A 216 -11.47 6.43 30.30
C ILE A 216 -11.99 6.96 28.96
N LYS A 217 -11.53 8.15 28.59
CA LYS A 217 -11.80 8.77 27.28
C LYS A 217 -10.51 8.94 26.51
N HIS A 218 -10.53 8.62 25.22
CA HIS A 218 -9.37 8.82 24.37
C HIS A 218 -9.04 10.32 24.22
N PRO A 219 -7.79 10.78 24.46
CA PRO A 219 -7.43 12.19 24.51
C PRO A 219 -7.85 13.03 23.29
N THR A 220 -7.73 12.48 22.08
CA THR A 220 -8.07 13.17 20.82
C THR A 220 -9.42 12.76 20.21
N LYS A 221 -9.98 11.61 20.60
CA LYS A 221 -11.11 10.96 19.91
C LYS A 221 -12.12 10.47 20.94
N ALA A 222 -12.84 11.41 21.55
CA ALA A 222 -13.72 11.14 22.69
C ALA A 222 -14.83 10.11 22.45
N HIS A 223 -15.16 9.78 21.20
CA HIS A 223 -16.14 8.74 20.87
C HIS A 223 -15.61 7.30 21.02
N LEU A 224 -14.28 7.11 21.12
CA LEU A 224 -13.67 5.80 21.35
C LEU A 224 -13.81 5.42 22.83
N LYS A 225 -14.15 4.15 23.07
CA LYS A 225 -14.28 3.55 24.41
C LYS A 225 -13.18 2.52 24.61
N ALA A 226 -12.63 2.45 25.83
CA ALA A 226 -11.68 1.41 26.20
C ALA A 226 -12.38 0.05 26.24
N VAL A 227 -11.73 -0.99 25.71
CA VAL A 227 -12.25 -2.37 25.68
C VAL A 227 -11.71 -3.17 26.87
N GLU A 228 -10.42 -3.01 27.16
CA GLU A 228 -9.72 -3.79 28.16
C GLU A 228 -8.61 -2.93 28.80
N ILE A 229 -8.32 -3.18 30.08
CA ILE A 229 -7.26 -2.52 30.82
C ILE A 229 -6.31 -3.60 31.34
N PHE A 230 -5.02 -3.48 31.00
CA PHE A 230 -3.96 -4.33 31.55
C PHE A 230 -3.17 -3.56 32.61
N PRO A 231 -3.32 -3.87 33.91
CA PRO A 231 -2.47 -3.31 34.95
C PRO A 231 -1.02 -3.78 34.73
N ILE A 232 -0.07 -2.88 34.99
CA ILE A 232 1.36 -3.14 34.77
C ILE A 232 2.03 -3.48 36.11
N PHE A 233 2.60 -4.68 36.23
CA PHE A 233 3.28 -5.19 37.43
C PHE A 233 4.73 -5.60 37.13
N PRO A 234 5.64 -5.55 38.12
CA PRO A 234 6.97 -6.14 37.96
C PRO A 234 6.86 -7.66 37.83
N ASP A 235 7.70 -8.25 36.98
CA ASP A 235 7.69 -9.69 36.74
C ASP A 235 8.55 -10.46 37.74
N PHE A 236 7.97 -10.94 38.85
CA PHE A 236 8.73 -11.62 39.91
C PHE A 236 9.39 -12.93 39.46
N VAL A 237 8.87 -13.61 38.42
CA VAL A 237 9.44 -14.87 37.93
C VAL A 237 10.72 -14.63 37.15
N ARG A 238 10.68 -13.62 36.27
CA ARG A 238 11.74 -13.32 35.31
C ARG A 238 12.69 -12.20 35.74
N TRP A 239 12.39 -11.47 36.82
CA TRP A 239 13.19 -10.36 37.31
C TRP A 239 14.67 -10.69 37.59
N PRO A 240 15.02 -11.85 38.17
CA PRO A 240 16.42 -12.13 38.50
C PRO A 240 17.33 -12.27 37.27
N ASN A 241 16.74 -12.46 36.09
CA ASN A 241 17.45 -12.62 34.83
C ASN A 241 17.98 -11.28 34.31
N VAL A 242 19.06 -11.32 33.55
CA VAL A 242 19.63 -10.14 32.89
C VAL A 242 19.25 -10.13 31.43
N TYR A 243 18.58 -9.08 30.99
CA TYR A 243 18.13 -8.93 29.61
C TYR A 243 18.98 -7.91 28.84
N SER A 244 19.27 -8.25 27.60
CA SER A 244 19.97 -7.40 26.63
C SER A 244 19.16 -7.32 25.34
N HIS A 245 19.00 -6.11 24.80
CA HIS A 245 18.38 -5.90 23.51
C HIS A 245 19.44 -6.09 22.42
N VAL A 246 19.33 -7.18 21.66
CA VAL A 246 20.22 -7.48 20.54
C VAL A 246 19.57 -7.06 19.23
N GLN A 247 20.23 -6.18 18.48
CA GLN A 247 19.78 -5.71 17.17
C GLN A 247 20.70 -6.25 16.07
N TYR A 248 20.14 -6.93 15.07
CA TYR A 248 20.88 -7.44 13.92
C TYR A 248 20.82 -6.45 12.75
N ASN A 249 21.96 -6.18 12.10
CA ASN A 249 22.00 -5.35 10.89
C ASN A 249 21.40 -6.03 9.64
N SER A 250 21.32 -7.37 9.66
CA SER A 250 20.87 -8.23 8.58
C SER A 250 20.30 -9.51 9.18
N SER A 251 19.44 -10.23 8.44
CA SER A 251 18.90 -11.51 8.92
C SER A 251 20.04 -12.43 9.38
N PRO A 252 19.97 -12.98 10.61
CA PRO A 252 21.01 -13.86 11.15
C PRO A 252 20.99 -15.25 10.49
N ILE A 253 19.88 -15.61 9.84
CA ILE A 253 19.70 -16.88 9.13
C ILE A 253 20.63 -16.94 7.90
N SER A 254 21.11 -18.13 7.56
CA SER A 254 21.95 -18.35 6.37
C SER A 254 21.20 -17.97 5.08
N ASN A 255 21.95 -17.51 4.07
CA ASN A 255 21.36 -17.08 2.80
C ASN A 255 20.81 -18.26 1.98
N GLU A 256 21.19 -19.51 2.29
CA GLU A 256 20.76 -20.71 1.55
C GLU A 256 19.25 -20.96 1.66
N VAL A 257 18.63 -20.51 2.75
CA VAL A 257 17.18 -20.62 2.97
C VAL A 257 16.42 -19.47 2.25
N LYS A 258 17.13 -18.49 1.67
CA LYS A 258 16.46 -17.33 1.04
C LYS A 258 15.69 -17.68 -0.23
N GLU A 259 16.01 -18.78 -0.90
CA GLU A 259 15.30 -19.17 -2.13
C GLU A 259 13.91 -19.78 -1.86
N ASN A 260 13.58 -20.14 -0.61
CA ASN A 260 12.27 -20.69 -0.20
C ASN A 260 11.46 -19.72 0.72
N LEU A 261 11.76 -18.41 0.70
CA LEU A 261 11.25 -17.40 1.64
C LEU A 261 9.74 -17.14 1.66
N GLU A 262 8.95 -17.70 0.74
CA GLU A 262 7.51 -17.45 0.71
C GLU A 262 6.75 -18.19 1.82
N LYS A 263 7.40 -19.11 2.54
CA LYS A 263 6.87 -19.75 3.75
C LYS A 263 7.95 -19.75 4.84
N VAL A 264 7.84 -18.83 5.79
CA VAL A 264 8.59 -18.94 7.05
C VAL A 264 7.97 -20.11 7.82
N ASP A 265 8.53 -21.31 7.64
CA ASP A 265 8.06 -22.51 8.32
C ASP A 265 8.15 -22.31 9.85
N GLU A 266 7.19 -22.85 10.60
CA GLU A 266 7.16 -22.78 12.08
C GLU A 266 8.49 -23.18 12.72
N VAL A 267 9.21 -24.12 12.09
CA VAL A 267 10.52 -24.59 12.53
C VAL A 267 11.58 -23.48 12.47
N THR A 268 11.60 -22.68 11.40
CA THR A 268 12.57 -21.60 11.22
C THR A 268 12.38 -20.47 12.24
N ASN A 269 11.13 -20.15 12.58
CA ASN A 269 10.81 -19.21 13.65
C ASN A 269 11.29 -19.72 15.02
N THR A 270 11.12 -21.01 15.28
CA THR A 270 11.55 -21.62 16.54
C THR A 270 13.06 -21.66 16.65
N GLN A 271 13.74 -21.94 15.55
CA GLN A 271 15.18 -21.85 15.46
C GLN A 271 15.70 -20.44 15.74
N LEU A 272 15.05 -19.41 15.19
CA LEU A 272 15.41 -18.01 15.45
C LEU A 272 15.15 -17.61 16.91
N SER A 273 14.02 -18.04 17.49
CA SER A 273 13.62 -17.69 18.86
C SER A 273 14.49 -18.32 19.95
N ASN A 274 15.07 -19.50 19.70
CA ASN A 274 15.88 -20.25 20.66
C ASN A 274 17.37 -20.29 20.30
N ALA A 275 17.83 -19.38 19.44
CA ALA A 275 19.23 -19.30 19.06
C ALA A 275 20.11 -18.77 20.20
N ILE A 276 21.39 -19.15 20.19
CA ILE A 276 22.36 -18.81 21.23
C ILE A 276 23.46 -17.93 20.66
N LEU A 277 23.84 -16.91 21.41
CA LEU A 277 25.01 -16.07 21.15
C LEU A 277 26.09 -16.42 22.17
N LYS A 278 27.21 -16.94 21.70
CA LYS A 278 28.37 -17.25 22.53
C LYS A 278 29.44 -16.17 22.35
N PRO A 279 29.87 -15.46 23.41
CA PRO A 279 31.03 -14.59 23.34
C PRO A 279 32.30 -15.42 23.13
N MET A 280 33.08 -15.02 22.13
CA MET A 280 34.36 -15.61 21.79
C MET A 280 35.42 -14.51 21.70
N GLN A 281 36.64 -14.88 22.06
CA GLN A 281 37.82 -14.04 21.95
C GLN A 281 38.85 -14.79 21.13
N ASN A 282 39.53 -14.09 20.22
CA ASN A 282 40.60 -14.69 19.45
C ASN A 282 41.82 -14.94 20.38
N PRO A 283 42.31 -16.18 20.51
CA PRO A 283 43.46 -16.47 21.37
C PRO A 283 44.76 -15.81 20.90
N LEU A 284 44.86 -15.47 19.60
CA LEU A 284 46.03 -14.83 19.01
C LEU A 284 45.96 -13.30 19.06
N ASP A 285 44.74 -12.76 19.14
CA ASP A 285 44.49 -11.32 19.23
C ASP A 285 43.46 -11.05 20.34
N PRO A 286 43.92 -10.79 21.58
CA PRO A 286 43.04 -10.51 22.71
C PRO A 286 42.11 -9.31 22.50
N SER A 287 42.40 -8.42 21.53
CA SER A 287 41.54 -7.27 21.23
C SER A 287 40.32 -7.64 20.36
N GLU A 288 40.39 -8.77 19.65
CA GLU A 288 39.32 -9.23 18.77
C GLU A 288 38.31 -10.09 19.54
N THR A 289 37.29 -9.43 20.08
CA THR A 289 36.10 -10.09 20.65
C THR A 289 34.95 -10.10 19.63
N PHE A 290 34.23 -11.22 19.57
CA PHE A 290 33.10 -11.39 18.66
C PHE A 290 32.05 -12.33 19.27
N LEU A 291 30.83 -12.27 18.75
CA LEU A 291 29.73 -13.14 19.14
C LEU A 291 29.50 -14.18 18.05
N SER A 292 29.62 -15.46 18.40
CA SER A 292 29.27 -16.57 17.51
C SER A 292 27.80 -16.94 17.69
N TYR A 293 27.07 -17.00 16.58
CA TYR A 293 25.65 -17.32 16.53
C TYR A 293 25.44 -18.80 16.21
N PHE A 294 24.72 -19.48 17.11
CA PHE A 294 24.38 -20.89 17.03
C PHE A 294 22.87 -21.06 16.96
N GLN A 295 22.41 -21.94 16.07
CA GLN A 295 21.00 -22.22 15.84
C GLN A 295 20.71 -23.67 16.23
N PRO A 296 19.55 -23.97 16.87
CA PRO A 296 19.23 -25.36 17.19
C PRO A 296 19.05 -26.16 15.90
N SER A 297 19.44 -27.44 15.95
CA SER A 297 19.22 -28.38 14.86
C SER A 297 17.73 -28.46 14.51
N VAL A 298 17.41 -28.83 13.26
CA VAL A 298 16.03 -28.96 12.78
C VAL A 298 15.23 -29.90 13.67
N GLU A 299 15.85 -30.98 14.14
CA GLU A 299 15.24 -31.96 15.05
C GLU A 299 14.95 -31.36 16.43
N THR A 300 15.93 -30.68 17.01
CA THR A 300 15.80 -30.00 18.30
C THR A 300 14.72 -28.91 18.24
N ALA A 301 14.64 -28.14 17.16
CA ALA A 301 13.62 -27.12 16.98
C ALA A 301 12.21 -27.71 16.88
N LYS A 302 12.05 -28.88 16.24
CA LYS A 302 10.78 -29.62 16.22
C LYS A 302 10.39 -30.09 17.62
N LYS A 303 11.34 -30.64 18.40
CA LYS A 303 11.11 -31.04 19.80
C LYS A 303 10.65 -29.86 20.67
N ILE A 304 11.32 -28.70 20.55
CA ILE A 304 10.92 -27.48 21.29
C ILE A 304 9.51 -27.02 20.89
N ASN A 305 9.14 -27.13 19.61
CA ASN A 305 7.80 -26.79 19.15
C ASN A 305 6.72 -27.73 19.67
N LEU A 306 7.02 -29.03 19.74
CA LEU A 306 6.11 -30.02 20.32
C LEU A 306 5.85 -29.70 21.80
N LYS A 307 6.90 -29.39 22.57
CA LYS A 307 6.78 -28.96 23.97
C LYS A 307 5.91 -27.71 24.16
N ARG A 308 5.98 -26.74 23.23
CA ARG A 308 5.12 -25.54 23.30
C ARG A 308 3.66 -25.80 22.95
N LYS A 309 3.35 -26.87 22.20
CA LYS A 309 1.99 -27.19 21.74
C LYS A 309 1.26 -28.15 22.66
N HIS A 310 1.99 -28.99 23.40
CA HIS A 310 1.42 -29.93 24.36
C HIS A 310 1.88 -29.52 25.77
N GLU A 311 1.00 -28.87 26.52
CA GLU A 311 1.21 -28.53 27.95
C GLU A 311 1.10 -29.76 28.89
N ASP A 312 0.70 -30.94 28.38
CA ASP A 312 0.33 -32.12 29.18
C ASP A 312 1.31 -33.32 29.05
N SER A 313 2.42 -33.22 28.32
CA SER A 313 3.36 -34.35 28.14
C SER A 313 4.59 -34.20 29.03
N ASP A 314 4.77 -35.11 29.99
CA ASP A 314 5.93 -35.32 30.90
C ASP A 314 7.14 -34.40 30.62
N ASP A 315 7.06 -33.18 31.18
CA ASP A 315 7.98 -32.06 30.92
C ASP A 315 9.44 -32.34 31.29
N GLU A 316 9.66 -33.35 32.14
CA GLU A 316 10.96 -33.72 32.70
C GLU A 316 11.87 -34.47 31.72
N GLU A 317 11.33 -35.26 30.78
CA GLU A 317 12.19 -36.00 29.83
C GLU A 317 12.89 -35.06 28.83
N ILE A 318 12.19 -34.03 28.33
CA ILE A 318 12.71 -33.11 27.29
C ILE A 318 13.78 -32.17 27.85
N ASP A 319 13.69 -31.79 29.13
CA ASP A 319 14.66 -30.88 29.75
C ASP A 319 15.98 -31.59 30.12
N ASN A 320 15.94 -32.90 30.32
CA ASN A 320 17.11 -33.75 30.56
C ASN A 320 17.85 -34.17 29.28
N GLU A 321 17.20 -34.06 28.11
CA GLU A 321 17.83 -34.40 26.83
C GLU A 321 18.86 -33.34 26.39
N THR A 322 19.95 -33.82 25.77
CA THR A 322 20.97 -32.96 25.19
C THR A 322 20.47 -32.32 23.90
N GLN A 323 20.46 -30.98 23.87
CA GLN A 323 20.02 -30.19 22.72
C GLN A 323 21.20 -29.82 21.83
N GLU A 324 21.03 -30.05 20.53
CA GLU A 324 22.10 -29.87 19.54
C GLU A 324 21.98 -28.53 18.82
N TYR A 325 23.07 -27.77 18.82
CA TYR A 325 23.18 -26.44 18.23
C TYR A 325 24.32 -26.36 17.22
N ASN A 326 24.02 -25.88 16.03
CA ASN A 326 24.96 -25.77 14.93
C ASN A 326 25.45 -24.33 14.77
N PHE A 327 26.75 -24.17 14.52
CA PHE A 327 27.34 -22.88 14.20
C PHE A 327 26.79 -22.36 12.87
N VAL A 328 26.44 -21.08 12.84
CA VAL A 328 25.96 -20.41 11.62
C VAL A 328 26.93 -19.33 11.17
N ARG A 329 27.30 -18.40 12.06
CA ARG A 329 28.10 -17.22 11.70
C ARG A 329 28.64 -16.43 12.89
N ASP A 330 29.60 -15.55 12.60
CA ASP A 330 30.14 -14.58 13.56
C ASP A 330 29.64 -13.16 13.35
N PHE A 331 29.49 -12.47 14.47
CA PHE A 331 29.11 -11.07 14.56
C PHE A 331 30.14 -10.27 15.34
N GLU A 332 30.54 -9.14 14.77
CA GLU A 332 31.13 -8.05 15.53
C GLU A 332 29.99 -7.33 16.27
N TYR A 333 30.23 -6.89 17.50
CA TYR A 333 29.22 -6.23 18.31
C TYR A 333 29.70 -4.87 18.81
N ASP A 334 28.78 -3.93 18.85
CA ASP A 334 28.97 -2.64 19.48
C ASP A 334 28.02 -2.54 20.70
N THR A 335 28.57 -2.14 21.84
CA THR A 335 27.83 -2.04 23.10
C THR A 335 27.50 -0.60 23.37
N SER A 336 26.24 -0.22 23.12
CA SER A 336 25.75 1.10 23.52
C SER A 336 25.10 0.98 24.90
N ASN A 337 25.83 1.40 25.94
CA ASN A 337 25.26 1.60 27.27
C ASN A 337 24.85 3.06 27.41
N ASP A 338 23.63 3.38 26.96
CA ASP A 338 23.05 4.69 27.22
C ASP A 338 22.43 4.69 28.62
N SER A 339 23.17 5.17 29.61
CA SER A 339 22.71 5.26 31.00
C SER A 339 21.50 6.18 31.18
N LYS A 340 21.20 7.06 30.20
CA LYS A 340 20.09 8.00 30.27
C LYS A 340 18.75 7.33 29.97
N ASN A 341 18.75 6.29 29.13
CA ASN A 341 17.54 5.65 28.63
C ASN A 341 17.42 4.20 29.10
N LYS A 342 16.74 4.01 30.25
CA LYS A 342 16.37 2.67 30.73
C LYS A 342 15.32 2.06 29.81
N LYS A 343 15.64 0.92 29.22
CA LYS A 343 14.71 0.18 28.37
C LYS A 343 13.97 -0.84 29.22
N VAL A 344 12.68 -0.98 28.96
CA VAL A 344 11.80 -1.93 29.62
C VAL A 344 11.07 -2.70 28.53
N PHE A 345 10.87 -4.01 28.73
CA PHE A 345 9.96 -4.78 27.90
C PHE A 345 8.78 -5.26 28.73
N PHE A 346 7.65 -5.43 28.07
CA PHE A 346 6.41 -5.90 28.67
C PHE A 346 6.06 -7.27 28.11
N THR A 347 5.60 -8.16 28.98
CA THR A 347 4.97 -9.42 28.61
C THR A 347 3.51 -9.36 29.01
N PHE A 348 2.62 -9.57 28.06
CA PHE A 348 1.18 -9.62 28.32
C PHE A 348 0.82 -11.07 28.66
N ASN A 349 0.28 -11.29 29.86
CA ASN A 349 -0.26 -12.60 30.23
C ASN A 349 -1.77 -12.45 30.52
N PRO A 350 -2.64 -12.85 29.58
CA PRO A 350 -4.09 -12.79 29.77
C PRO A 350 -4.57 -13.61 30.97
N GLU A 351 -3.93 -14.74 31.28
CA GLU A 351 -4.34 -15.63 32.37
C GLU A 351 -4.18 -14.99 33.75
N GLN A 352 -3.11 -14.20 33.92
CA GLN A 352 -2.84 -13.46 35.14
C GLN A 352 -3.49 -12.07 35.15
N GLY A 353 -4.23 -11.72 34.08
CA GLY A 353 -4.97 -10.46 33.99
C GLY A 353 -4.10 -9.20 34.06
N GLY A 354 -2.85 -9.27 33.57
CA GLY A 354 -1.88 -8.19 33.74
C GLY A 354 -0.75 -8.18 32.71
N ALA A 355 -0.10 -7.02 32.59
CA ALA A 355 1.13 -6.83 31.84
C ALA A 355 2.32 -6.81 32.80
N PHE A 356 3.34 -7.61 32.53
CA PHE A 356 4.50 -7.76 33.40
C PHE A 356 5.72 -7.12 32.77
N TYR A 357 6.40 -6.25 33.51
CA TYR A 357 7.56 -5.52 33.00
C TYR A 357 8.88 -6.03 33.56
N ASN A 358 9.92 -5.96 32.74
CA ASN A 358 11.29 -6.26 33.10
C ASN A 358 12.27 -5.26 32.47
N ILE A 359 13.38 -5.02 33.16
CA ILE A 359 14.38 -4.02 32.77
C ILE A 359 15.41 -4.66 31.83
N VAL A 360 15.68 -3.98 30.73
CA VAL A 360 16.77 -4.31 29.80
C VAL A 360 17.98 -3.45 30.15
N ARG A 361 19.10 -4.11 30.50
CA ARG A 361 20.30 -3.41 30.99
C ARG A 361 21.21 -2.89 29.88
N SER A 362 21.33 -3.62 28.78
CA SER A 362 22.26 -3.29 27.70
C SER A 362 21.64 -3.43 26.32
N LYS A 363 22.22 -2.72 25.35
CA LYS A 363 21.87 -2.86 23.93
C LYS A 363 23.12 -3.28 23.15
N LEU A 364 23.01 -4.34 22.36
CA LEU A 364 24.04 -4.84 21.48
C LEU A 364 23.62 -4.63 20.03
N SER A 365 24.47 -3.96 19.24
CA SER A 365 24.28 -3.82 17.79
C SER A 365 25.23 -4.76 17.07
N LEU A 366 24.68 -5.77 16.40
CA LEU A 366 25.43 -6.84 15.75
C LEU A 366 25.63 -6.55 14.27
N LYS A 367 26.89 -6.55 13.85
CA LYS A 367 27.31 -6.46 12.46
C LYS A 367 27.93 -7.77 12.02
N LYS A 368 27.54 -8.27 10.85
CA LYS A 368 28.15 -9.46 10.26
C LYS A 368 29.67 -9.27 10.18
N LYS A 369 30.44 -10.16 10.82
CA LYS A 369 31.90 -10.20 10.66
C LYS A 369 32.23 -10.49 9.20
N ARG A 370 33.05 -9.64 8.58
CA ARG A 370 33.43 -9.83 7.16
C ARG A 370 34.43 -10.99 7.08
N ALA A 371 34.24 -11.86 6.08
CA ALA A 371 35.27 -12.83 5.74
C ALA A 371 36.53 -12.06 5.35
N ARG A 372 37.66 -12.35 6.01
CA ARG A 372 38.94 -11.74 5.65
C ARG A 372 39.43 -12.35 4.33
N SER A 373 40.25 -11.59 3.60
CA SER A 373 40.73 -11.96 2.27
C SER A 373 41.50 -13.30 2.29
N LYS A 374 41.29 -14.13 1.26
CA LYS A 374 41.97 -15.45 1.09
C LYS A 374 43.50 -15.37 1.08
N TYR A 375 44.06 -14.18 0.88
CA TYR A 375 45.51 -13.93 0.81
C TYR A 375 46.15 -13.66 2.17
N VAL A 376 45.37 -13.58 3.25
CA VAL A 376 45.89 -13.42 4.60
C VAL A 376 46.00 -14.81 5.23
N THR A 377 47.23 -15.30 5.40
CA THR A 377 47.53 -16.55 6.12
C THR A 377 47.06 -16.40 7.56
N GLN A 378 45.92 -16.99 7.89
CA GLN A 378 45.45 -17.06 9.27
C GLN A 378 45.92 -18.37 9.88
N VAL A 379 46.43 -18.29 11.10
CA VAL A 379 46.49 -19.46 11.98
C VAL A 379 45.06 -19.71 12.42
N GLU A 380 44.42 -20.72 11.84
CA GLU A 380 43.11 -21.18 12.31
C GLU A 380 43.27 -21.60 13.77
N PHE A 381 42.49 -20.96 14.65
CA PHE A 381 42.36 -21.40 16.02
C PHE A 381 41.11 -22.27 16.16
N ASP A 382 41.17 -23.25 17.06
CA ASP A 382 40.10 -24.21 17.25
C ASP A 382 38.81 -23.50 17.70
N LYS A 383 37.76 -23.65 16.90
CA LYS A 383 36.47 -23.01 17.10
C LYS A 383 35.37 -24.06 17.07
N PRO A 384 34.44 -24.04 18.05
CA PRO A 384 33.35 -25.02 18.07
C PRO A 384 32.38 -24.78 16.90
N ASN A 385 32.23 -25.80 16.07
CA ASN A 385 31.21 -25.84 15.01
C ASN A 385 29.85 -26.34 15.51
N HIS A 386 29.83 -27.01 16.65
CA HIS A 386 28.63 -27.59 17.26
C HIS A 386 28.70 -27.43 18.78
N ILE A 387 27.54 -27.17 19.39
CA ILE A 387 27.37 -27.06 20.84
C ILE A 387 26.25 -28.00 21.26
N LYS A 388 26.53 -28.77 22.32
CA LYS A 388 25.56 -29.59 23.02
C LYS A 388 25.17 -28.89 24.31
N LEU A 389 23.88 -28.57 24.45
CA LEU A 389 23.35 -27.86 25.62
C LEU A 389 22.45 -28.80 26.42
N THR A 390 22.75 -28.94 27.70
CA THR A 390 21.94 -29.66 28.69
C THR A 390 21.50 -28.65 29.75
N LYS A 391 20.20 -28.60 30.05
CA LYS A 391 19.73 -27.78 31.16
C LYS A 391 20.14 -28.45 32.48
N ARG A 392 20.45 -27.63 33.48
CA ARG A 392 20.73 -28.09 34.84
C ARG A 392 19.95 -27.25 35.83
N GLU A 393 19.71 -27.79 37.01
CA GLU A 393 19.20 -27.02 38.12
C GLU A 393 20.20 -25.93 38.55
N PHE A 394 19.67 -24.90 39.19
CA PHE A 394 20.48 -23.82 39.72
C PHE A 394 21.32 -24.31 40.89
N THR A 395 22.54 -23.81 40.99
CA THR A 395 23.35 -24.02 42.19
C THR A 395 22.85 -23.14 43.33
N SER A 396 23.10 -23.54 44.59
CA SER A 396 22.67 -22.74 45.76
C SER A 396 23.21 -21.31 45.74
N SER A 397 24.38 -21.08 45.15
CA SER A 397 24.92 -19.71 44.94
C SER A 397 24.09 -18.91 43.94
N GLU A 398 23.68 -19.52 42.82
CA GLU A 398 22.84 -18.87 41.80
C GLU A 398 21.43 -18.60 42.36
N GLU A 399 20.89 -19.50 43.17
CA GLU A 399 19.61 -19.30 43.86
C GLU A 399 19.67 -18.12 44.83
N GLN A 400 20.77 -18.01 45.60
CA GLN A 400 20.97 -16.88 46.50
C GLN A 400 21.06 -15.56 45.73
N GLU A 401 21.83 -15.49 44.64
CA GLU A 401 21.89 -14.29 43.79
C GLU A 401 20.51 -13.92 43.20
N ARG A 402 19.72 -14.93 42.83
CA ARG A 402 18.36 -14.71 42.34
C ARG A 402 17.47 -14.16 43.43
N HIS A 403 17.57 -14.70 44.64
CA HIS A 403 16.84 -14.24 45.81
C HIS A 403 17.23 -12.81 46.19
N ASP A 404 18.53 -12.47 46.17
CA ASP A 404 19.03 -11.13 46.48
C ASP A 404 18.57 -10.08 45.45
N LYS A 405 18.51 -10.44 44.16
CA LYS A 405 17.94 -9.54 43.13
C LYS A 405 16.44 -9.33 43.28
N LEU A 406 15.73 -10.34 43.76
CA LEU A 406 14.29 -10.29 43.97
C LEU A 406 13.96 -9.53 45.27
N SER A 407 14.76 -9.72 46.32
CA SER A 407 14.62 -9.01 47.58
C SER A 407 14.78 -7.50 47.40
N GLN A 408 15.67 -7.03 46.51
CA GLN A 408 15.79 -5.60 46.15
C GLN A 408 14.48 -4.94 45.68
N ILE A 409 13.53 -5.70 45.13
CA ILE A 409 12.21 -5.16 44.74
C ILE A 409 11.23 -5.24 45.92
N LEU A 410 11.30 -6.35 46.68
CA LEU A 410 10.33 -6.66 47.73
C LEU A 410 10.63 -5.94 49.04
N THR A 411 11.89 -5.57 49.29
CA THR A 411 12.23 -4.68 50.37
C THR A 411 11.57 -3.34 50.07
N LYS A 412 10.43 -3.11 50.72
CA LYS A 412 10.06 -1.78 51.20
C LYS A 412 11.32 -1.26 51.88
N ASP A 413 12.11 -0.46 51.17
CA ASP A 413 12.98 0.46 51.88
C ASP A 413 12.05 1.16 52.86
N LYS A 414 12.34 0.97 54.15
CA LYS A 414 11.72 1.73 55.23
C LYS A 414 12.04 3.18 54.90
N LEU A 415 11.12 3.82 54.19
CA LEU A 415 10.98 5.26 54.13
C LEU A 415 10.51 5.65 55.53
N ASP A 416 11.46 5.72 56.46
CA ASP A 416 11.32 6.49 57.70
C ASP A 416 11.27 7.99 57.37
#